data_AF-A0A838T038-F1
#
_entry.id   AF-A0A838T038-F1
#
_cell.length_a   1.000
_cell.length_b   1.000
_cell.length_c   1.000
_cell.angle_alpha   90.00
_cell.angle_beta   90.00
_cell.angle_gamma   90.00
#
_symmetry.space_group_name_H-M   'P 1'
#
loop_
_entity.id
_entity.type
_entity.pdbx_description
1 polymer ?
#
loop_
_entity_poly.entity_id
_entity_poly.type
_entity_poly.pdbx_seq_one_letter_code
_entity_poly.pdbx_strand_id
1 'polypeptide(L)'
;MPIQMPSKPPKKQSDWSRRSKQASFWVFVILVPVAIIELSGKTADQASTISYSQYDAELQKGNIDHVLVQSGRSIDGEFKNKVNVDHRLITKFSTRLPMENSTEDLNRLRAAGVQIEAEEARPSVAAIVFSFLPYLLM
;
A
#
# COMPACT_ATOMS: atom_id res chain seq x y z
N MET A 1 -23.17 1.35 72.51
CA MET A 1 -22.97 0.37 71.41
C MET A 1 -22.29 1.09 70.25
N PRO A 2 -21.19 0.60 69.66
CA PRO A 2 -20.56 1.28 68.53
C PRO A 2 -21.39 1.06 67.26
N ILE A 3 -21.62 2.13 66.51
CA ILE A 3 -22.40 2.13 65.27
C ILE A 3 -21.48 1.68 64.13
N GLN A 4 -21.80 0.54 63.51
CA GLN A 4 -21.11 0.07 62.31
C GLN A 4 -21.47 0.99 61.13
N MET A 5 -20.48 1.62 60.52
CA MET A 5 -20.66 2.33 59.25
C MET A 5 -20.87 1.31 58.12
N PRO A 6 -21.81 1.55 57.18
CA PRO A 6 -22.01 0.66 56.04
C PRO A 6 -20.77 0.72 55.14
N SER A 7 -20.15 -0.43 54.91
CA SER A 7 -19.06 -0.58 53.95
C SER A 7 -19.59 -0.29 52.54
N LYS A 8 -18.96 0.66 51.83
CA LYS A 8 -19.28 0.93 50.42
C LYS A 8 -19.15 -0.38 49.63
N PRO A 9 -20.14 -0.76 48.81
CA PRO A 9 -20.05 -1.97 48.02
C PRO A 9 -18.89 -1.82 47.02
N PRO A 10 -18.13 -2.90 46.75
CA PRO A 10 -17.00 -2.84 45.86
C PRO A 10 -17.49 -2.37 44.48
N LYS A 11 -16.84 -1.34 43.91
CA LYS A 11 -17.11 -0.88 42.55
C LYS A 11 -17.04 -2.10 41.64
N LYS A 12 -18.18 -2.54 41.11
CA LYS A 12 -18.30 -3.61 40.13
C LYS A 12 -17.44 -3.18 38.94
N GLN A 13 -16.21 -3.71 38.85
CA GLN A 13 -15.35 -3.53 37.69
C GLN A 13 -16.14 -4.13 36.54
N SER A 14 -16.79 -3.28 35.76
CA SER A 14 -17.71 -3.68 34.71
C SER A 14 -17.00 -4.70 33.83
N ASP A 15 -17.59 -5.88 33.63
CA ASP A 15 -17.05 -6.93 32.76
C ASP A 15 -16.74 -6.40 31.35
N TRP A 16 -17.37 -5.28 30.98
CA TRP A 16 -17.04 -4.44 29.84
C TRP A 16 -15.57 -4.04 29.74
N SER A 17 -14.95 -3.62 30.85
CA SER A 17 -13.55 -3.20 30.91
C SER A 17 -12.56 -4.36 30.73
N ARG A 18 -12.99 -5.59 31.06
CA ARG A 18 -12.20 -6.79 30.85
C ARG A 18 -12.34 -7.29 29.41
N ARG A 19 -13.56 -7.26 28.86
CA ARG A 19 -13.84 -7.58 27.45
C ARG A 19 -13.16 -6.62 26.49
N SER A 20 -13.18 -5.31 26.76
CA SER A 20 -12.52 -4.31 25.92
C SER A 20 -11.00 -4.48 25.89
N LYS A 21 -10.38 -4.82 27.02
CA LYS A 21 -8.93 -5.08 27.09
C LYS A 21 -8.54 -6.29 26.24
N GLN A 22 -9.35 -7.34 26.25
CA GLN A 22 -9.10 -8.53 25.46
C GLN A 22 -9.32 -8.28 23.96
N ALA A 23 -10.34 -7.52 23.59
CA ALA A 23 -10.58 -7.09 22.21
C ALA A 23 -9.44 -6.19 21.68
N SER A 24 -9.02 -5.18 22.46
CA SER A 24 -7.89 -4.32 22.10
C SER A 24 -6.59 -5.11 21.93
N PHE A 25 -6.35 -6.12 22.77
CA PHE A 25 -5.19 -7.00 22.63
C PHE A 25 -5.20 -7.75 21.28
N TRP A 26 -6.34 -8.38 20.92
CA TRP A 26 -6.47 -9.08 19.64
C TRP A 26 -6.36 -8.15 18.43
N VAL A 27 -6.92 -6.93 18.51
CA VAL A 27 -6.74 -5.91 17.48
C VAL A 27 -5.26 -5.60 17.30
N PHE A 28 -4.51 -5.31 18.36
CA PHE A 28 -3.07 -5.04 18.27
C PHE A 28 -2.29 -6.25 17.74
N VAL A 29 -2.63 -7.46 18.14
CA VAL A 29 -2.01 -8.70 17.65
C VAL A 29 -2.17 -8.87 16.14
N ILE A 30 -3.28 -8.40 15.55
CA ILE A 30 -3.49 -8.43 14.09
C ILE A 30 -2.83 -7.21 13.42
N LEU A 31 -2.96 -6.04 14.03
CA LEU A 31 -2.55 -4.76 13.45
C LEU A 31 -1.02 -4.65 13.35
N VAL A 32 -0.27 -5.21 14.31
CA VAL A 32 1.21 -5.16 14.30
C VAL A 32 1.81 -5.96 13.13
N PRO A 33 1.47 -7.25 12.90
CA PRO A 33 1.92 -7.98 11.71
C PRO A 33 1.53 -7.30 10.41
N VAL A 34 0.31 -6.75 10.34
CA VAL A 34 -0.17 -6.02 9.16
C VAL A 34 0.66 -4.78 8.89
N ALA A 35 0.96 -4.00 9.93
CA ALA A 35 1.82 -2.83 9.82
C ALA A 35 3.22 -3.19 9.35
N ILE A 36 3.76 -4.33 9.79
CA ILE A 36 5.08 -4.84 9.34
C ILE A 36 5.03 -5.19 7.85
N ILE A 37 4.02 -5.96 7.40
CA ILE A 37 3.87 -6.33 5.99
C ILE A 37 3.68 -5.08 5.12
N GLU A 38 2.89 -4.11 5.58
CA GLU A 38 2.65 -2.87 4.85
C GLU A 38 3.89 -1.97 4.77
N LEU A 39 4.68 -1.86 5.85
CA LEU A 39 5.97 -1.16 5.81
C LEU A 39 6.96 -1.85 4.89
N SER A 40 7.06 -3.18 4.94
CA SER A 40 7.96 -3.95 4.08
C SER A 40 7.57 -3.83 2.61
N GLY A 41 6.28 -3.88 2.27
CA GLY A 41 5.79 -3.65 0.91
C GLY A 41 6.06 -2.24 0.40
N LYS A 42 5.90 -1.21 1.27
CA LYS A 42 6.20 0.19 0.92
C LYS A 42 7.69 0.48 0.71
N THR A 43 8.58 -0.33 1.31
CA THR A 43 10.03 -0.10 1.24
C THR A 43 10.66 -0.73 -0.02
N ALA A 44 10.04 -1.75 -0.61
CA ALA A 44 10.54 -2.40 -1.83
C ALA A 44 10.36 -1.55 -3.12
N ASP A 45 9.40 -0.62 -3.13
CA ASP A 45 8.98 0.12 -4.32
C ASP A 45 8.59 1.58 -4.02
N GLN A 46 9.52 2.41 -3.53
CA GLN A 46 9.37 3.86 -3.72
C GLN A 46 9.67 4.22 -5.18
N ALA A 47 8.87 3.69 -6.09
CA ALA A 47 8.79 4.16 -7.46
C ALA A 47 8.37 5.62 -7.41
N SER A 48 9.25 6.52 -7.83
CA SER A 48 8.94 7.95 -7.79
C SER A 48 7.94 8.26 -8.90
N THR A 49 6.88 9.00 -8.56
CA THR A 49 5.85 9.36 -9.54
C THR A 49 6.43 10.34 -10.56
N ILE A 50 6.45 9.95 -11.83
CA ILE A 50 6.90 10.79 -12.95
C ILE A 50 5.74 11.18 -13.84
N SER A 51 5.87 12.32 -14.51
CA SER A 51 4.91 12.74 -15.53
C SER A 51 4.96 11.81 -16.75
N TYR A 52 3.83 11.69 -17.47
CA TYR A 52 3.78 10.91 -18.71
C TYR A 52 4.80 11.42 -19.75
N SER A 53 5.00 12.73 -19.86
CA SER A 53 5.97 13.31 -20.80
C SER A 53 7.42 12.94 -20.47
N GLN A 54 7.76 12.82 -19.19
CA GLN A 54 9.09 12.35 -18.77
C GLN A 54 9.28 10.87 -19.08
N TYR A 55 8.26 10.05 -18.78
CA TYR A 55 8.24 8.64 -19.18
C TYR A 55 8.44 8.50 -20.69
N ASP A 56 7.72 9.30 -21.48
CA ASP A 56 7.79 9.28 -22.94
C ASP A 56 9.21 9.61 -23.45
N ALA A 57 9.82 10.64 -22.87
CA ALA A 57 11.19 11.03 -23.20
C ALA A 57 12.21 9.92 -22.88
N GLU A 58 12.07 9.22 -21.76
CA GLU A 58 12.96 8.11 -21.39
C GLU A 58 12.70 6.84 -22.21
N LEU A 59 11.45 6.60 -22.62
CA LEU A 59 11.09 5.53 -23.55
C LEU A 59 11.73 5.75 -24.93
N GLN A 60 11.66 6.98 -25.45
CA GLN A 60 12.29 7.34 -26.74
C GLN A 60 13.82 7.21 -26.70
N LYS A 61 14.44 7.47 -25.54
CA LYS A 61 15.88 7.25 -25.32
C LYS A 61 16.24 5.76 -25.17
N GLY A 62 15.26 4.86 -25.10
CA GLY A 62 15.48 3.44 -24.87
C GLY A 62 15.98 3.09 -23.47
N ASN A 63 15.79 4.00 -22.49
CA ASN A 63 16.29 3.87 -21.13
C ASN A 63 15.31 3.12 -20.19
N ILE A 64 14.23 2.55 -20.73
CA ILE A 64 13.28 1.73 -19.97
C ILE A 64 13.63 0.26 -20.15
N ASP A 65 13.70 -0.49 -19.06
CA ASP A 65 14.04 -1.92 -19.07
C ASP A 65 12.78 -2.79 -18.94
N HIS A 66 12.01 -2.52 -17.88
CA HIS A 66 10.83 -3.27 -17.50
C HIS A 66 9.66 -2.35 -17.17
N VAL A 67 8.47 -2.78 -17.56
CA VAL A 67 7.21 -2.09 -17.30
C VAL A 67 6.17 -3.10 -16.82
N LEU A 68 5.57 -2.79 -15.69
CA LEU A 68 4.48 -3.50 -15.07
C LEU A 68 3.21 -2.63 -15.13
N VAL A 69 2.25 -3.08 -15.94
CA VAL A 69 0.98 -2.38 -16.15
C VAL A 69 0.02 -2.81 -15.05
N GLN A 70 -0.40 -1.84 -14.23
CA GLN A 70 -1.38 -2.05 -13.17
C GLN A 70 -2.76 -1.57 -13.61
N SER A 71 -3.69 -2.51 -13.68
CA SER A 71 -5.12 -2.24 -13.95
C SER A 71 -5.38 -1.34 -15.17
N GLY A 72 -4.53 -1.41 -16.20
CA GLY A 72 -4.68 -0.68 -17.48
C GLY A 72 -4.54 0.84 -17.42
N ARG A 73 -4.25 1.43 -16.24
CA ARG A 73 -4.25 2.88 -16.01
C ARG A 73 -2.95 3.42 -15.39
N SER A 74 -2.22 2.57 -14.69
CA SER A 74 -0.93 2.93 -14.09
C SER A 74 0.15 2.01 -14.63
N ILE A 75 1.35 2.56 -14.77
CA ILE A 75 2.55 1.84 -15.15
C ILE A 75 3.57 2.06 -14.05
N ASP A 76 4.06 0.98 -13.48
CA ASP A 76 5.29 0.98 -12.72
C ASP A 76 6.40 0.42 -13.61
N GLY A 77 7.61 0.93 -13.50
CA GLY A 77 8.70 0.46 -14.34
C GLY A 77 10.07 0.79 -13.78
N GLU A 78 11.08 0.23 -14.43
CA GLU A 78 12.47 0.43 -14.06
C GLU A 78 13.27 0.95 -15.27
N PHE A 79 14.13 1.93 -14.99
CA PHE A 79 15.08 2.47 -15.93
C PHE A 79 16.35 1.62 -15.97
N LYS A 80 16.92 1.46 -17.17
CA LYS A 80 18.24 0.84 -17.37
C LYS A 80 19.35 1.62 -16.68
N ASN A 81 19.28 2.95 -16.76
CA ASN A 81 20.19 3.88 -16.10
C ASN A 81 19.44 4.83 -15.19
N LYS A 82 20.07 5.25 -14.09
CA LYS A 82 19.50 6.21 -13.13
C LYS A 82 19.12 7.51 -13.83
N VAL A 83 17.87 7.94 -13.65
CA VAL A 83 17.34 9.19 -14.18
C VAL A 83 17.23 10.21 -13.04
N ASN A 84 17.61 11.45 -13.30
CA ASN A 84 17.42 12.53 -12.33
C ASN A 84 15.99 13.09 -12.45
N VAL A 85 15.18 12.85 -11.43
CA VAL A 85 13.81 13.36 -11.31
C VAL A 85 13.72 14.10 -9.98
N ASP A 86 13.27 15.36 -10.02
CA ASP A 86 13.09 16.20 -8.83
C ASP A 86 14.31 16.20 -7.89
N HIS A 87 15.50 16.34 -8.48
CA HIS A 87 16.80 16.33 -7.78
C HIS A 87 17.15 15.01 -7.09
N ARG A 88 16.51 13.90 -7.48
CA ARG A 88 16.79 12.55 -6.98
C ARG A 88 17.12 11.63 -8.16
N LEU A 89 18.20 10.87 -8.02
CA LEU A 89 18.53 9.80 -8.96
C LEU A 89 17.68 8.57 -8.62
N ILE A 90 16.77 8.22 -9.52
CA ILE A 90 15.84 7.10 -9.36
C ILE A 90 16.08 6.04 -10.43
N THR A 91 15.85 4.78 -10.08
CA THR A 91 15.79 3.65 -11.04
C THR A 91 14.36 3.23 -11.28
N LYS A 92 13.53 3.20 -10.23
CA LYS A 92 12.11 2.85 -10.32
C LYS A 92 11.24 4.08 -10.47
N PHE A 93 10.25 4.00 -11.34
CA PHE A 93 9.28 5.05 -11.58
C PHE A 93 7.85 4.52 -11.61
N SER A 94 6.90 5.40 -11.32
CA SER A 94 5.48 5.14 -11.47
C SER A 94 4.86 6.27 -12.29
N THR A 95 4.02 5.94 -13.26
CA THR A 95 3.32 6.95 -14.06
C THR A 95 1.89 6.53 -14.35
N ARG A 96 1.02 7.52 -14.54
CA ARG A 96 -0.37 7.26 -14.95
C ARG A 96 -0.50 7.47 -16.44
N LEU A 97 -1.13 6.51 -17.10
CA LEU A 97 -1.44 6.64 -18.51
C LEU A 97 -2.54 7.68 -18.72
N PRO A 98 -2.44 8.51 -19.77
CA PRO A 98 -3.46 9.50 -20.11
C PRO A 98 -4.75 8.84 -20.61
N MET A 99 -4.66 7.62 -21.15
CA MET A 99 -5.80 6.83 -21.61
C MET A 99 -5.67 5.38 -21.13
N GLU A 100 -6.81 4.79 -20.80
CA GLU A 100 -6.88 3.41 -20.33
C GLU A 100 -6.73 2.43 -21.50
N ASN A 101 -5.95 1.36 -21.33
CA ASN A 101 -5.78 0.29 -22.33
C ASN A 101 -5.34 0.77 -23.73
N SER A 102 -4.40 1.71 -23.79
CA SER A 102 -3.83 2.20 -25.04
C SER A 102 -3.00 1.12 -25.76
N THR A 103 -3.52 0.61 -26.88
CA THR A 103 -2.78 -0.33 -27.75
C THR A 103 -1.55 0.31 -28.37
N GLU A 104 -1.57 1.63 -28.56
CA GLU A 104 -0.45 2.38 -29.12
C GLU A 104 0.76 2.35 -28.16
N ASP A 105 0.53 2.61 -26.87
CA ASP A 105 1.60 2.56 -25.87
C ASP A 105 2.21 1.16 -25.75
N LEU A 106 1.38 0.10 -25.83
CA LEU A 106 1.85 -1.28 -25.85
C LEU A 106 2.71 -1.58 -27.09
N ASN A 107 2.34 -1.06 -28.26
CA ASN A 107 3.13 -1.24 -29.47
C ASN A 107 4.47 -0.50 -29.39
N ARG A 108 4.48 0.70 -28.82
CA ARG A 108 5.70 1.49 -28.61
C ARG A 108 6.65 0.83 -27.62
N LEU A 109 6.13 0.32 -26.51
CA LEU A 109 6.89 -0.47 -25.53
C LEU A 109 7.50 -1.72 -26.18
N ARG A 110 6.71 -2.45 -26.97
CA ARG A 110 7.18 -3.64 -27.70
C ARG A 110 8.24 -3.29 -28.75
N ALA A 111 8.06 -2.19 -29.49
CA ALA A 111 9.02 -1.70 -30.48
C ALA A 111 10.35 -1.27 -29.83
N ALA A 112 10.30 -0.73 -28.61
CA ALA A 112 11.47 -0.39 -27.82
C ALA A 112 12.14 -1.60 -27.13
N GLY A 113 11.57 -2.80 -27.27
CA GLY A 113 12.10 -4.03 -26.68
C GLY A 113 11.97 -4.08 -25.15
N VAL A 114 11.03 -3.32 -24.58
CA VAL A 114 10.77 -3.28 -23.14
C VAL A 114 10.05 -4.57 -22.71
N GLN A 115 10.42 -5.12 -21.55
CA GLN A 115 9.70 -6.24 -20.97
C GLN A 115 8.38 -5.73 -20.37
N ILE A 116 7.25 -6.30 -20.82
CA ILE A 116 5.91 -5.87 -20.41
C ILE A 116 5.29 -6.99 -19.57
N GLU A 117 4.99 -6.68 -18.32
CA GLU A 117 4.20 -7.52 -17.42
C GLU A 117 2.90 -6.80 -17.06
N ALA A 118 1.88 -7.57 -16.70
CA ALA A 118 0.62 -7.04 -16.23
C ALA A 118 0.30 -7.65 -14.87
N GLU A 119 -0.07 -6.81 -13.91
CA GLU A 119 -0.51 -7.27 -12.60
C GLU A 119 -1.81 -6.56 -12.20
N GLU A 120 -2.67 -7.29 -11.51
CA GLU A 120 -3.84 -6.71 -10.88
C GLU A 120 -3.43 -5.87 -9.67
N ALA A 121 -4.09 -4.73 -9.46
CA ALA A 121 -3.83 -3.92 -8.28
C ALA A 121 -4.17 -4.75 -7.03
N ARG A 122 -3.15 -5.12 -6.25
CA ARG A 122 -3.35 -5.91 -5.04
C ARG A 122 -4.13 -5.09 -4.01
N PRO A 123 -5.17 -5.66 -3.38
CA PRO A 123 -5.88 -4.98 -2.31
C PRO A 123 -4.91 -4.63 -1.16
N SER A 124 -5.07 -3.43 -0.60
CA SER A 124 -4.31 -3.05 0.59
C SER A 124 -4.60 -4.03 1.73
N VAL A 125 -3.55 -4.56 2.35
CA VAL A 125 -3.66 -5.46 3.51
C VAL A 125 -4.45 -4.78 4.63
N ALA A 126 -4.30 -3.47 4.82
CA ALA A 126 -5.11 -2.71 5.77
C ALA A 126 -6.60 -2.76 5.41
N ALA A 127 -6.97 -2.58 4.14
CA ALA A 127 -8.37 -2.64 3.71
C ALA A 127 -8.98 -4.03 3.99
N ILE A 128 -8.20 -5.10 3.81
CA ILE A 128 -8.63 -6.46 4.17
C ILE A 128 -8.91 -6.54 5.67
N VAL A 129 -8.02 -6.06 6.53
CA VAL A 129 -8.21 -6.05 8.00
C VAL A 129 -9.42 -5.20 8.41
N PHE A 130 -9.60 -4.03 7.80
CA PHE A 130 -10.76 -3.18 8.05
C PHE A 130 -12.08 -3.89 7.71
N SER A 131 -12.10 -4.77 6.71
CA SER A 131 -13.30 -5.56 6.37
C SER A 131 -13.71 -6.52 7.48
N PHE A 132 -12.78 -6.96 8.34
CA PHE A 132 -13.03 -7.89 9.44
C PHE A 132 -13.32 -7.23 10.79
N LEU A 133 -13.08 -5.92 10.94
CA LEU A 133 -13.40 -5.16 12.15
C LEU A 133 -14.84 -5.31 12.68
N PRO A 134 -15.90 -5.28 11.85
CA PRO A 134 -17.27 -5.43 12.36
C PRO A 134 -17.50 -6.75 13.11
N TYR A 135 -16.81 -7.83 12.73
CA TYR A 135 -16.91 -9.13 13.40
C TYR A 135 -16.18 -9.18 14.76
N LEU A 136 -15.27 -8.23 15.03
CA LEU A 136 -14.57 -8.12 16.32
C LEU A 136 -15.34 -7.28 17.36
N LEU A 137 -16.34 -6.50 16.91
CA LEU A 137 -17.13 -5.59 17.74
C LEU A 137 -18.53 -6.10 18.08
N MET A 138 -18.96 -7.21 17.47
CA MET A 138 -20.16 -7.98 17.87
C MET A 138 -19.81 -8.96 18.99
#